data_AF-A0A6B2V842-F1
#
_entry.id   AF-A0A6B2V842-F1
#
_cell.length_a   1.000
_cell.length_b   1.000
_cell.length_c   1.000
_cell.angle_alpha   90.00
_cell.angle_beta   90.00
_cell.angle_gamma   90.00
#
_symmetry.space_group_name_H-M   'P 1'
#
loop_
_entity.id
_entity.type
_entity.pdbx_description
1 polymer ?
#
loop_
_entity_poly.entity_id
_entity_poly.type
_entity_poly.pdbx_seq_one_letter_code
_entity_poly.pdbx_strand_id
1 'polypeptide(L)' 'MDPMLAEFRRVASTLTYHAPSVLVISNLTGEIADAEQLCTPEYWMDHVRGTVRFHDGVRALRDRKVTTFLELGP' A
#
# COMPACT_ATOMS: atom_id res chain seq x y z
N MET A 1 -8.46 14.61 5.22
CA MET A 1 -7.69 13.62 6.00
C MET A 1 -6.84 14.27 7.07
N ASP A 2 -6.30 15.46 6.82
CA ASP A 2 -5.30 16.12 7.68
C ASP A 2 -5.63 16.17 9.20
N PRO A 3 -6.87 16.48 9.65
CA PRO A 3 -7.16 16.53 11.09
C PRO A 3 -7.00 15.20 11.85
N MET A 4 -7.15 14.05 11.18
CA MET A 4 -7.05 12.74 11.81
C MET A 4 -5.64 12.14 11.78
N LEU A 5 -4.69 12.72 11.02
CA LEU A 5 -3.40 12.09 10.77
C LEU A 5 -2.56 11.90 12.04
N ALA A 6 -2.66 12.82 13.00
CA ALA A 6 -1.95 12.71 14.28
C ALA A 6 -2.41 11.48 15.07
N GLU A 7 -3.72 11.26 15.15
CA GLU A 7 -4.30 10.12 15.85
C GLU A 7 -4.06 8.81 15.09
N PHE A 8 -4.15 8.85 13.75
CA PHE A 8 -3.82 7.73 12.89
C PHE A 8 -2.36 7.29 13.09
N ARG A 9 -1.42 8.24 13.12
CA ARG A 9 0.00 7.96 13.41
C ARG A 9 0.15 7.30 14.78
N ARG A 10 -0.49 7.86 15.81
CA ARG A 10 -0.43 7.34 17.18
C ARG A 10 -0.79 5.86 17.21
N VAL A 11 -1.86 5.46 16.52
CA VAL A 11 -2.28 4.05 16.43
C VAL A 11 -1.31 3.24 15.57
N ALA A 12 -0.97 3.71 14.37
CA ALA A 12 -0.07 3.01 13.45
C ALA A 12 1.32 2.75 14.06
N SER A 13 1.84 3.64 14.91
CA SER A 13 3.12 3.47 15.62
C SER A 13 3.08 2.40 16.72
N THR A 14 1.90 1.89 17.10
CA THR A 14 1.79 0.81 18.10
C THR A 14 1.79 -0.59 17.48
N LEU A 15 1.74 -0.68 16.14
CA LEU A 15 1.68 -1.95 15.44
C LEU A 15 3.07 -2.57 15.29
N THR A 16 3.13 -3.89 15.45
CA THR A 16 4.29 -4.68 15.01
C THR A 16 4.11 -5.01 13.54
N TYR A 17 5.00 -4.49 12.70
CA TYR A 17 4.99 -4.77 11.27
C TYR A 17 5.85 -6.00 10.95
N HIS A 18 5.40 -6.77 9.97
CA HIS A 18 6.12 -7.92 9.44
C HIS A 18 6.26 -7.79 7.94
N ALA A 19 7.42 -8.17 7.41
CA ALA A 19 7.65 -8.17 5.97
C ALA A 19 6.62 -9.06 5.27
N PRO A 20 6.02 -8.61 4.16
CA PRO A 20 5.02 -9.38 3.44
C PRO A 20 5.66 -10.61 2.80
N SER A 21 4.97 -11.76 2.87
CA SER A 21 5.41 -13.01 2.23
C SER A 21 5.05 -13.09 0.74
N VAL A 22 4.19 -12.18 0.27
CA VAL A 22 3.77 -12.04 -1.13
C VAL A 22 4.00 -10.60 -1.56
N LEU A 23 4.38 -10.40 -2.82
CA LEU A 23 4.59 -9.07 -3.38
C LEU A 23 3.30 -8.23 -3.30
N VAL A 24 3.44 -7.00 -2.85
CA VAL A 24 2.36 -6.02 -2.75
C VAL A 24 2.60 -4.93 -3.78
N ILE A 25 1.58 -4.60 -4.58
CA ILE A 25 1.58 -3.38 -5.39
C ILE A 25 1.08 -2.24 -4.51
N SER A 26 1.88 -1.20 -4.33
CA SER A 26 1.49 -0.04 -3.53
C SER A 26 0.48 0.81 -4.30
N ASN A 27 -0.63 1.14 -3.64
CA ASN A 27 -1.60 2.11 -4.17
C ASN A 27 -1.06 3.55 -4.16
N LEU A 28 0.00 3.84 -3.42
CA LEU A 28 0.61 5.18 -3.39
C LEU A 28 1.54 5.39 -4.58
N THR A 29 2.31 4.37 -4.96
CA THR A 29 3.30 4.48 -6.05
C THR A 29 2.80 3.91 -7.37
N GLY A 30 1.93 2.90 -7.34
CA GLY A 30 1.53 2.11 -8.52
C GLY A 30 2.54 1.03 -8.91
N GLU A 31 3.55 0.76 -8.07
CA GLU A 31 4.65 -0.18 -8.33
C GLU A 31 4.73 -1.24 -7.23
N ILE A 32 5.65 -2.23 -7.39
CA ILE A 32 5.98 -3.13 -6.27
C ILE A 32 6.46 -2.29 -5.09
N ALA A 33 5.80 -2.48 -3.95
CA ALA A 33 6.15 -1.84 -2.71
C ALA A 33 7.46 -2.42 -2.15
N ASP A 34 8.28 -1.54 -1.59
CA ASP A 34 9.39 -1.96 -0.74
C ASP A 34 8.84 -2.53 0.57
N ALA A 35 9.27 -3.73 0.93
CA ALA A 35 8.87 -4.42 2.15
C ALA A 35 9.23 -3.62 3.40
N GLU A 36 10.39 -2.95 3.41
CA GLU A 36 10.81 -2.13 4.56
C GLU A 36 9.89 -0.91 4.70
N GLN A 37 9.55 -0.27 3.59
CA GLN A 37 8.64 0.88 3.58
C GLN A 37 7.24 0.50 4.10
N LEU A 38 6.67 -0.63 3.66
CA LEU A 38 5.37 -1.13 4.15
C LEU A 38 5.36 -1.40 5.66
N CYS A 39 6.53 -1.65 6.24
CA CYS A 39 6.70 -1.90 7.67
C CYS A 39 6.91 -0.62 8.49
N THR A 40 6.57 0.55 7.94
CA THR A 40 6.65 1.84 8.65
C THR A 40 5.27 2.49 8.82
N PRO A 41 4.98 3.11 9.98
CA PRO A 41 3.78 3.94 10.16
C PRO A 41 3.68 5.06 9.11
N GLU A 42 4.80 5.64 8.72
CA GLU A 42 4.91 6.74 7.76
C GLU A 42 4.30 6.37 6.40
N TYR A 43 4.56 5.15 5.90
CA TYR A 43 3.92 4.68 4.66
C TYR A 43 2.39 4.71 4.73
N TRP A 44 1.81 4.28 5.85
CA TRP A 44 0.37 4.20 6.00
C TRP A 44 -0.26 5.59 6.17
N MET A 45 0.47 6.53 6.79
CA MET A 45 0.06 7.94 6.84
C MET A 45 0.04 8.57 5.45
N ASP A 46 1.09 8.34 4.66
CA ASP A 46 1.17 8.86 3.30
C ASP A 46 0.10 8.22 2.42
N HIS A 47 -0.12 6.91 2.55
CA HIS A 47 -1.13 6.19 1.79
C HIS A 47 -2.55 6.65 2.11
N VAL A 48 -2.89 6.85 3.39
CA VAL A 48 -4.25 7.29 3.77
C VAL A 48 -4.57 8.71 3.29
N ARG A 49 -3.55 9.53 2.99
CA ARG A 49 -3.69 10.88 2.46
C ARG A 49 -3.54 10.97 0.94
N GLY A 50 -2.75 10.07 0.38
CA GLY A 50 -2.31 10.07 -1.01
C GLY A 50 -3.38 9.65 -1.99
N THR A 51 -3.13 9.92 -3.28
CA THR A 51 -4.00 9.45 -4.36
C THR A 51 -3.79 7.96 -4.57
N VAL A 52 -4.89 7.21 -4.70
CA VAL A 52 -4.85 5.79 -5.07
C VAL A 52 -4.54 5.65 -6.57
N ARG A 53 -3.34 5.16 -6.90
CA ARG A 53 -2.83 4.94 -8.27
C ARG A 53 -3.18 3.54 -8.79
N PHE A 54 -4.47 3.16 -8.71
CA PHE A 54 -4.92 1.81 -9.04
C PHE A 54 -4.60 1.41 -10.49
N HIS A 55 -4.84 2.29 -11.45
CA HIS A 55 -4.56 2.01 -12.86
C HIS A 55 -3.06 1.72 -13.10
N ASP A 56 -2.18 2.48 -12.46
CA ASP A 56 -0.74 2.28 -12.56
C ASP A 56 -0.34 0.92 -11.99
N GLY A 57 -0.92 0.54 -10.85
CA GLY A 57 -0.72 -0.80 -10.27
C GLY A 57 -1.16 -1.94 -11.19
N VAL A 58 -2.31 -1.82 -11.86
CA VAL A 58 -2.77 -2.81 -12.84
C VAL A 58 -1.84 -2.87 -14.05
N ARG A 59 -1.32 -1.72 -14.51
CA ARG A 59 -0.31 -1.68 -15.59
C ARG A 59 0.99 -2.35 -15.17
N ALA A 60 1.49 -2.10 -13.96
CA ALA A 60 2.70 -2.73 -13.45
C ALA A 60 2.58 -4.27 -13.41
N LEU A 61 1.40 -4.79 -13.05
CA LEU A 61 1.11 -6.24 -13.10
C LEU A 61 1.10 -6.77 -14.54
N ARG A 62 0.44 -6.06 -15.46
CA ARG A 62 0.41 -6.44 -16.89
C ARG A 62 1.82 -6.45 -17.49
N ASP A 63 2.63 -5.45 -17.19
CA ASP A 63 4.00 -5.34 -17.71
C ASP A 63 4.89 -6.47 -17.18
N ARG A 64 4.53 -7.06 -16.03
CA ARG A 64 5.09 -8.30 -15.47
C ARG A 64 4.46 -9.58 -16.00
N LYS A 65 3.62 -9.48 -17.05
CA LYS A 65 2.91 -10.58 -17.70
C LYS A 65 1.90 -11.31 -16.81
N VAL A 66 1.38 -10.65 -15.78
CA VAL A 66 0.21 -11.17 -15.04
C VAL A 66 -1.00 -11.09 -15.96
N THR A 67 -1.65 -12.22 -16.20
CA THR A 67 -2.81 -12.34 -17.11
C THR A 67 -4.10 -12.74 -16.40
N THR A 68 -4.01 -13.21 -15.16
CA THR A 68 -5.14 -13.72 -14.39
C THR A 68 -5.32 -12.88 -13.14
N PHE A 69 -6.52 -12.34 -12.96
CA PHE A 69 -6.90 -11.53 -11.82
C PHE A 69 -8.13 -12.15 -11.15
N LEU A 70 -8.09 -12.25 -9.83
CA LEU A 70 -9.22 -12.66 -9.01
C LEU A 70 -9.54 -11.51 -8.06
N GLU A 71 -10.75 -10.97 -8.18
CA GLU A 71 -11.26 -9.95 -7.26
C GLU A 71 -11.83 -10.64 -6.02
N LEU A 72 -11.42 -10.18 -4.83
CA LEU A 72 -11.86 -10.71 -3.54
C LEU A 72 -12.70 -9.64 -2.82
N GLY A 73 -14.02 -9.72 -2.97
CA GLY A 73 -14.99 -8.81 -2.33
C GLY A 73 -16.42 -9.36 -2.41
N PRO A 74 -17.37 -8.80 -1.64
CA PRO A 74 -18.81 -9.06 -1.79
C PRO A 74 -19.41 -8.38 -3.02
#